data_AF-A0A5B8XQH2-F1
#
_entry.id   AF-A0A5B8XQH2-F1
#
_cell.length_a   1.000
_cell.length_b   1.000
_cell.length_c   1.000
_cell.angle_alpha   90.00
_cell.angle_beta   90.00
_cell.angle_gamma   90.00
#
_symmetry.space_group_name_H-M   'P 1'
#
loop_
_entity.id
_entity.type
_entity.pdbx_description
1 polymer ?
#
loop_
_entity_poly.entity_id
_entity_poly.type
_entity_poly.pdbx_seq_one_letter_code
_entity_poly.pdbx_strand_id
1 'polypeptide(L)'
;MESFSKVFEGASLKDAIEVVGPKAHEARRADFKTFCEVGLIICFKMLDTKEVWTIEFDSKRYSFERGEAVDFPLVTIEGKAANWPIFRAHLLELADLLEGQKERAKGRKWTRALHDVFESFDGSIDLSFVDDTYPHPIDIRIILNNYEDSFFDKFSATIPVALLFDVARGQVSPRSAAKTLKIGGSLGFAIELGGFFATHFEKT
;
A
#
# COMPACT_ATOMS: atom_id res chain seq x y z
N MET A 1 -2.49 -18.38 17.15
CA MET A 1 -2.13 -17.87 15.81
C MET A 1 -1.03 -16.84 16.03
N GLU A 2 0.14 -17.01 15.43
CA GLU A 2 1.22 -16.02 15.58
C GLU A 2 0.76 -14.67 14.98
N SER A 3 1.22 -13.57 15.60
CA SER A 3 0.93 -12.23 15.09
C SER A 3 1.53 -12.06 13.70
N PHE A 4 0.81 -11.44 12.77
CA PHE A 4 1.29 -11.20 11.41
C PHE A 4 2.58 -10.39 11.40
N SER A 5 2.70 -9.42 12.32
CA SER A 5 3.93 -8.65 12.52
C SER A 5 5.17 -9.49 12.78
N LYS A 6 5.04 -10.59 13.54
CA LYS A 6 6.17 -11.47 13.89
C LYS A 6 6.74 -12.21 12.68
N VAL A 7 5.92 -12.43 11.65
CA VAL A 7 6.33 -13.19 10.46
C VAL A 7 7.33 -12.40 9.61
N PHE A 8 7.29 -11.07 9.67
CA PHE A 8 8.16 -10.15 8.91
C PHE A 8 9.21 -9.46 9.80
N GLU A 9 9.24 -9.75 11.10
CA GLU A 9 10.16 -9.11 12.03
C GLU A 9 11.63 -9.37 11.62
N GLY A 10 12.43 -8.29 11.53
CA GLY A 10 13.84 -8.38 11.14
C GLY A 10 14.09 -8.71 9.66
N ALA A 11 13.09 -9.08 8.86
CA ALA A 11 13.26 -9.46 7.47
C ALA A 11 13.80 -8.32 6.59
N SER A 12 14.85 -8.59 5.81
CA SER A 12 15.25 -7.68 4.73
C SER A 12 14.11 -7.53 3.70
N LEU A 13 14.12 -6.51 2.84
CA LEU A 13 13.08 -6.36 1.81
C LEU A 13 13.03 -7.61 0.92
N LYS A 14 14.21 -8.10 0.56
CA LYS A 14 14.37 -9.35 -0.18
C LYS A 14 13.72 -10.53 0.54
N ASP A 15 14.05 -10.76 1.80
CA ASP A 15 13.47 -11.88 2.55
C ASP A 15 11.96 -11.72 2.76
N ALA A 16 11.50 -10.49 2.97
CA ALA A 16 10.09 -10.15 3.10
C ALA A 16 9.29 -10.57 1.86
N ILE A 17 9.84 -10.37 0.67
CA ILE A 17 9.20 -10.73 -0.60
C ILE A 17 9.39 -12.21 -0.93
N GLU A 18 10.62 -12.73 -0.84
CA GLU A 18 11.00 -14.03 -1.40
C GLU A 18 10.71 -15.21 -0.46
N VAL A 19 10.82 -15.00 0.85
CA VAL A 19 10.75 -16.07 1.85
C VAL A 19 9.50 -15.94 2.71
N VAL A 20 9.22 -14.72 3.17
CA VAL A 20 8.13 -14.45 4.11
C VAL A 20 6.81 -14.29 3.37
N GLY A 21 6.80 -13.56 2.26
CA GLY A 21 5.61 -13.32 1.42
C GLY A 21 4.82 -14.59 1.09
N PRO A 22 5.44 -15.66 0.53
CA PRO A 22 4.74 -16.91 0.24
C PRO A 22 4.09 -17.55 1.48
N LYS A 23 4.79 -17.53 2.63
CA LYS A 23 4.30 -18.10 3.90
C LYS A 23 3.13 -17.29 4.46
N ALA A 24 3.25 -15.96 4.42
CA ALA A 24 2.22 -15.03 4.87
C ALA A 24 0.96 -15.15 4.00
N HIS A 25 1.14 -15.28 2.68
CA HIS A 25 0.04 -15.52 1.74
C HIS A 25 -0.65 -16.86 2.00
N GLU A 26 0.10 -17.95 2.14
CA GLU A 26 -0.45 -19.28 2.47
C GLU A 26 -1.31 -19.23 3.74
N ALA A 27 -0.80 -18.61 4.80
CA ALA A 27 -1.49 -18.48 6.08
C ALA A 27 -2.79 -17.64 5.98
N ARG A 28 -2.89 -16.74 4.99
CA ARG A 28 -4.00 -15.80 4.81
C ARG A 28 -4.83 -16.04 3.55
N ARG A 29 -4.64 -17.17 2.87
CA ARG A 29 -5.35 -17.48 1.61
C ARG A 29 -6.87 -17.41 1.75
N ALA A 30 -7.41 -17.90 2.87
CA ALA A 30 -8.85 -17.84 3.15
C ALA A 30 -9.36 -16.40 3.38
N ASP A 31 -8.55 -15.57 4.02
CA ASP A 31 -8.86 -14.15 4.21
C ASP A 31 -8.82 -13.42 2.87
N PHE A 32 -7.80 -13.67 2.05
CA PHE A 32 -7.72 -13.10 0.72
C PHE A 32 -8.97 -13.41 -0.10
N LYS A 33 -9.43 -14.67 -0.12
CA LYS A 33 -10.68 -15.06 -0.81
C LYS A 33 -11.93 -14.35 -0.28
N THR A 34 -11.93 -13.99 1.00
CA THR A 34 -13.03 -13.27 1.64
C THR A 34 -13.05 -11.82 1.22
N PHE A 35 -11.89 -11.16 1.17
CA PHE A 35 -11.76 -9.73 0.95
C PHE A 35 -11.41 -9.33 -0.50
N CYS A 36 -11.01 -10.27 -1.36
CA CYS A 36 -10.57 -10.00 -2.72
C CYS A 36 -11.07 -11.06 -3.71
N GLU A 37 -11.57 -10.62 -4.87
CA GLU A 37 -12.03 -11.48 -5.97
C GLU A 37 -11.01 -11.69 -7.07
N VAL A 38 -10.12 -10.73 -7.24
CA VAL A 38 -9.14 -10.68 -8.31
C VAL A 38 -7.74 -10.95 -7.77
N GLY A 39 -6.85 -11.45 -8.63
CA GLY A 39 -5.42 -11.42 -8.34
C GLY A 39 -4.92 -9.98 -8.34
N LEU A 40 -3.91 -9.71 -7.53
CA LEU A 40 -3.24 -8.41 -7.46
C LEU A 40 -1.81 -8.57 -7.96
N ILE A 41 -1.38 -7.62 -8.77
CA ILE A 41 0.00 -7.53 -9.26
C ILE A 41 0.57 -6.20 -8.77
N ILE A 42 1.68 -6.25 -8.04
CA ILE A 42 2.31 -5.09 -7.41
C ILE A 42 3.79 -5.11 -7.75
N CYS A 43 4.32 -3.98 -8.23
CA CYS A 43 5.74 -3.83 -8.46
C CYS A 43 6.39 -3.01 -7.33
N PHE A 44 7.63 -3.34 -6.99
CA PHE A 44 8.48 -2.59 -6.06
C PHE A 44 9.75 -2.16 -6.80
N LYS A 45 10.11 -0.88 -6.74
CA LYS A 45 11.34 -0.34 -7.31
C LYS A 45 12.15 0.39 -6.24
N MET A 46 13.36 -0.08 -5.98
CA MET A 46 14.28 0.53 -5.03
C MET A 46 15.27 1.42 -5.76
N LEU A 47 15.12 2.74 -5.59
CA LEU A 47 15.83 3.75 -6.38
C LEU A 47 17.33 3.77 -6.09
N ASP A 48 17.74 3.47 -4.86
CA ASP A 48 19.13 3.47 -4.40
C ASP A 48 19.89 2.19 -4.78
N THR A 49 19.22 1.03 -4.77
CA THR A 49 19.85 -0.26 -5.14
C THR A 49 19.57 -0.68 -6.57
N LYS A 50 18.65 0.00 -7.26
CA LYS A 50 18.10 -0.36 -8.59
C LYS A 50 17.46 -1.76 -8.62
N GLU A 51 17.07 -2.28 -7.46
CA GLU A 51 16.36 -3.55 -7.41
C GLU A 51 14.89 -3.36 -7.75
N VAL A 52 14.35 -4.33 -8.50
CA VAL A 52 12.96 -4.36 -8.93
C VAL A 52 12.39 -5.72 -8.58
N TRP A 53 11.16 -5.73 -8.05
CA TRP A 53 10.37 -6.94 -7.88
C TRP A 53 8.98 -6.75 -8.45
N THR A 54 8.47 -7.78 -9.10
CA THR A 54 7.03 -7.93 -9.39
C THR A 54 6.49 -9.02 -8.48
N ILE A 55 5.37 -8.75 -7.83
CA ILE A 55 4.68 -9.70 -6.96
C ILE A 55 3.28 -9.90 -7.49
N GLU A 56 2.92 -11.15 -7.76
CA GLU A 56 1.55 -11.53 -8.10
C GLU A 56 0.99 -12.43 -7.00
N PHE A 57 -0.24 -12.16 -6.57
CA PHE A 57 -0.94 -13.06 -5.66
C PHE A 57 -2.44 -13.06 -5.86
N ASP A 58 -3.04 -14.24 -5.75
CA ASP A 58 -4.47 -14.47 -5.87
C ASP A 58 -4.96 -15.45 -4.80
N SER A 59 -6.22 -15.90 -4.86
CA SER A 59 -6.76 -16.85 -3.86
C SER A 59 -6.09 -18.24 -3.84
N LYS A 60 -5.10 -18.50 -4.69
CA LYS A 60 -4.43 -19.80 -4.87
C LYS A 60 -2.91 -19.68 -4.77
N ARG A 61 -2.31 -18.70 -5.44
CA ARG A 61 -0.85 -18.61 -5.60
C ARG A 61 -0.30 -17.26 -5.16
N TYR A 62 0.95 -17.31 -4.73
CA TYR A 62 1.84 -16.16 -4.61
C TYR A 62 3.07 -16.47 -5.48
N SER A 63 3.46 -15.52 -6.31
CA SER A 63 4.67 -15.57 -7.12
C SER A 63 5.36 -14.22 -7.09
N PHE A 64 6.67 -14.25 -7.28
CA PHE A 64 7.45 -13.04 -7.43
C PHE A 64 8.51 -13.23 -8.51
N GLU A 65 8.91 -12.12 -9.12
CA GLU A 65 9.96 -12.04 -10.12
C GLU A 65 10.90 -10.89 -9.77
N ARG A 66 12.20 -11.04 -10.07
CA ARG A 66 13.22 -10.03 -9.80
C ARG A 66 13.73 -9.42 -11.10
N GLY A 67 13.99 -8.12 -11.07
CA GLY A 67 14.62 -7.40 -12.17
C GLY A 67 13.67 -6.94 -13.27
N GLU A 68 12.39 -7.30 -13.19
CA GLU A 68 11.36 -6.95 -14.16
C GLU A 68 10.16 -6.33 -13.44
N ALA A 69 9.69 -5.18 -13.94
CA ALA A 69 8.38 -4.63 -13.65
C ALA A 69 7.49 -4.95 -14.84
N VAL A 70 6.28 -5.44 -14.60
CA VAL A 70 5.33 -5.74 -15.69
C VAL A 70 4.58 -4.49 -16.11
N ASP A 71 4.22 -4.39 -17.39
CA ASP A 71 3.66 -3.18 -18.01
C ASP A 71 2.33 -2.68 -17.41
N PHE A 72 1.59 -3.54 -16.69
CA PHE A 72 0.28 -3.22 -16.11
C PHE A 72 0.11 -3.77 -14.68
N PRO A 73 0.89 -3.29 -13.70
CA PRO A 73 0.65 -3.64 -12.32
C PRO A 73 -0.52 -2.79 -11.77
N LEU A 74 -1.20 -3.30 -10.75
CA LEU A 74 -2.19 -2.52 -10.02
C LEU A 74 -1.56 -1.23 -9.50
N VAL A 75 -0.37 -1.36 -8.90
CA VAL A 75 0.47 -0.24 -8.46
C VAL A 75 1.95 -0.61 -8.58
N THR A 76 2.77 0.39 -8.88
CA THR A 76 4.23 0.34 -8.66
C THR A 76 4.57 1.22 -7.46
N ILE A 77 5.28 0.65 -6.48
CA ILE A 77 5.77 1.35 -5.30
C ILE A 77 7.26 1.62 -5.48
N GLU A 78 7.64 2.89 -5.57
CA GLU A 78 9.04 3.33 -5.60
C GLU A 78 9.47 3.87 -4.25
N GLY A 79 10.69 3.52 -3.82
CA GLY A 79 11.27 4.01 -2.57
C GLY A 79 12.78 3.75 -2.49
N LYS A 80 13.36 3.94 -1.32
CA LYS A 80 14.77 3.60 -1.04
C LYS A 80 14.84 2.36 -0.17
N ALA A 81 15.66 1.39 -0.55
CA ALA A 81 15.91 0.19 0.26
C ALA A 81 16.50 0.56 1.63
N ALA A 82 17.28 1.64 1.72
CA ALA A 82 17.79 2.16 2.99
C ALA A 82 16.68 2.52 4.01
N ASN A 83 15.48 2.89 3.53
CA ASN A 83 14.35 3.23 4.40
C ASN A 83 13.55 2.00 4.85
N TRP A 84 13.81 0.81 4.28
CA TRP A 84 13.05 -0.41 4.55
C TRP A 84 12.94 -0.77 6.04
N PRO A 85 14.02 -0.73 6.86
CA PRO A 85 13.92 -1.16 8.26
C PRO A 85 12.88 -0.37 9.05
N ILE A 86 12.80 0.94 8.82
CA ILE A 86 11.89 1.85 9.51
C ILE A 86 10.49 1.74 8.91
N PHE A 87 10.39 1.76 7.58
CA PHE A 87 9.11 1.61 6.89
C PHE A 87 8.42 0.28 7.25
N ARG A 88 9.19 -0.81 7.29
CA ARG A 88 8.73 -2.13 7.74
C ARG A 88 8.19 -2.08 9.17
N ALA A 89 8.89 -1.43 10.11
CA ALA A 89 8.42 -1.35 11.50
C ALA A 89 7.03 -0.70 11.58
N HIS A 90 6.82 0.43 10.89
CA HIS A 90 5.51 1.08 10.83
C HIS A 90 4.46 0.23 10.12
N LEU A 91 4.82 -0.42 9.00
CA LEU A 91 3.91 -1.32 8.28
C LEU A 91 3.42 -2.47 9.16
N LEU A 92 4.30 -3.05 9.99
CA LEU A 92 3.94 -4.14 10.89
C LEU A 92 3.01 -3.68 12.01
N GLU A 93 3.28 -2.52 12.60
CA GLU A 93 2.37 -1.94 13.60
C GLU A 93 1.00 -1.61 12.99
N LEU A 94 0.97 -1.00 11.79
CA LEU A 94 -0.27 -0.74 11.07
C LEU A 94 -1.01 -2.05 10.75
N ALA A 95 -0.31 -3.09 10.32
CA ALA A 95 -0.92 -4.38 9.99
C ALA A 95 -1.58 -5.02 11.22
N ASP A 96 -0.94 -4.96 12.40
CA ASP A 96 -1.51 -5.47 13.64
C ASP A 96 -2.77 -4.68 14.07
N LEU A 97 -2.75 -3.35 13.91
CA LEU A 97 -3.91 -2.51 14.18
C LEU A 97 -5.08 -2.85 13.24
N LEU A 98 -4.80 -2.99 11.94
CA LEU A 98 -5.79 -3.32 10.92
C LEU A 98 -6.35 -4.73 11.09
N GLU A 99 -5.54 -5.69 11.55
CA GLU A 99 -6.00 -7.05 11.88
C GLU A 99 -7.07 -7.00 12.99
N GLY A 100 -6.88 -6.15 14.01
CA GLY A 100 -7.88 -5.91 15.05
C GLY A 100 -9.20 -5.33 14.53
N GLN A 101 -9.21 -4.73 13.33
CA GLN A 101 -10.39 -4.17 12.68
C GLN A 101 -11.03 -5.10 11.63
N LYS A 102 -10.45 -6.28 11.39
CA LYS A 102 -10.87 -7.21 10.32
C LYS A 102 -12.36 -7.55 10.32
N GLU A 103 -12.96 -7.73 11.50
CA GLU A 103 -14.39 -8.01 11.63
C GLU A 103 -15.26 -6.85 11.13
N ARG A 104 -14.85 -5.60 11.34
CA ARG A 104 -15.56 -4.42 10.83
C ARG A 104 -15.45 -4.28 9.32
N ALA A 105 -14.41 -4.86 8.72
CA ALA A 105 -14.22 -4.88 7.27
C ALA A 105 -15.04 -5.96 6.55
N LYS A 106 -15.66 -6.92 7.28
CA LYS A 106 -16.45 -7.98 6.65
C LYS A 106 -17.58 -7.40 5.80
N GLY A 107 -17.74 -7.93 4.59
CA GLY A 107 -18.69 -7.43 3.59
C GLY A 107 -18.12 -6.33 2.68
N ARG A 108 -16.95 -5.77 2.99
CA ARG A 108 -16.19 -4.90 2.08
C ARG A 108 -15.22 -5.76 1.29
N LYS A 109 -15.51 -5.94 0.01
CA LYS A 109 -14.73 -6.81 -0.86
C LYS A 109 -14.16 -6.03 -2.04
N TRP A 110 -12.89 -6.27 -2.33
CA TRP A 110 -12.25 -5.86 -3.56
C TRP A 110 -12.78 -6.72 -4.71
N THR A 111 -13.81 -6.21 -5.40
CA THR A 111 -14.50 -6.91 -6.49
C THR A 111 -13.83 -6.64 -7.83
N ARG A 112 -14.16 -7.44 -8.86
CA ARG A 112 -13.68 -7.16 -10.23
C ARG A 112 -14.10 -5.78 -10.72
N ALA A 113 -15.35 -5.37 -10.49
CA ALA A 113 -15.83 -4.06 -10.91
C ALA A 113 -15.06 -2.91 -10.24
N LEU A 114 -14.74 -3.05 -8.94
CA LEU A 114 -13.92 -2.07 -8.23
C LEU A 114 -12.50 -2.00 -8.80
N HIS A 115 -11.93 -3.16 -9.10
CA HIS A 115 -10.61 -3.29 -9.68
C HIS A 115 -10.52 -2.65 -11.08
N ASP A 116 -11.50 -2.90 -11.95
CA ASP A 116 -11.55 -2.30 -13.30
C ASP A 116 -11.60 -0.77 -13.25
N VAL A 117 -12.40 -0.22 -12.32
CA VAL A 117 -12.44 1.24 -12.10
C VAL A 117 -11.10 1.73 -11.56
N PHE A 118 -10.48 0.99 -10.65
CA PHE A 118 -9.18 1.38 -10.12
C PHE A 118 -8.07 1.39 -11.18
N GLU A 119 -8.06 0.40 -12.08
CA GLU A 119 -7.11 0.34 -13.21
C GLU A 119 -7.30 1.50 -14.20
N SER A 120 -8.48 2.14 -14.24
CA SER A 120 -8.68 3.33 -15.08
C SER A 120 -7.97 4.58 -14.57
N PHE A 121 -7.52 4.58 -13.31
CA PHE A 121 -6.72 5.69 -12.78
C PHE A 121 -5.31 5.64 -13.32
N ASP A 122 -4.85 6.80 -13.77
CA ASP A 122 -3.51 6.99 -14.29
C ASP A 122 -2.87 8.20 -13.60
N GLY A 123 -1.77 7.97 -12.89
CA GLY A 123 -1.29 8.95 -11.93
C GLY A 123 -0.17 8.48 -11.01
N SER A 124 0.45 9.45 -10.35
CA SER A 124 1.42 9.20 -9.29
C SER A 124 1.06 9.92 -7.99
N ILE A 125 1.31 9.24 -6.88
CA ILE A 125 1.07 9.71 -5.52
C ILE A 125 2.42 9.73 -4.80
N ASP A 126 2.97 10.91 -4.58
CA ASP A 126 4.19 11.12 -3.81
C ASP A 126 3.84 11.29 -2.33
N LEU A 127 4.21 10.31 -1.51
CA LEU A 127 4.00 10.31 -0.07
C LEU A 127 5.30 10.56 0.66
N SER A 128 5.27 11.47 1.63
CA SER A 128 6.38 11.74 2.53
C SER A 128 5.91 11.52 3.97
N PHE A 129 6.40 10.46 4.60
CA PHE A 129 6.04 10.13 5.97
C PHE A 129 7.01 10.76 6.96
N VAL A 130 6.48 11.54 7.91
CA VAL A 130 7.26 12.21 8.94
C VAL A 130 7.09 11.48 10.26
N ASP A 131 8.19 10.98 10.82
CA ASP A 131 8.26 10.32 12.12
C ASP A 131 9.13 11.17 13.06
N ASP A 132 8.62 11.50 14.24
CA ASP A 132 9.34 12.29 15.24
C ASP A 132 10.59 11.57 15.77
N THR A 133 10.65 10.24 15.62
CA THR A 133 11.80 9.41 16.05
C THR A 133 12.88 9.29 14.98
N TYR A 134 12.61 9.73 13.75
CA TYR A 134 13.53 9.60 12.63
C TYR A 134 13.74 10.96 11.92
N PRO A 135 14.99 11.44 11.80
CA PRO A 135 15.27 12.82 11.37
C PRO A 135 14.97 13.12 9.90
N HIS A 136 14.70 12.10 9.08
CA HIS A 136 14.48 12.25 7.65
C HIS A 136 13.11 11.68 7.26
N PRO A 137 12.33 12.34 6.40
CA PRO A 137 11.10 11.75 5.92
C PRO A 137 11.34 10.44 5.14
N ILE A 138 10.38 9.52 5.23
CA ILE A 138 10.35 8.32 4.39
C ILE A 138 9.53 8.66 3.16
N ASP A 139 10.20 8.87 2.04
CA ASP A 139 9.56 9.19 0.77
C ASP A 139 9.26 7.91 -0.02
N ILE A 140 8.01 7.78 -0.47
CA ILE A 140 7.50 6.70 -1.32
C ILE A 140 6.69 7.32 -2.45
N ARG A 141 6.86 6.81 -3.67
CA ARG A 141 5.95 7.11 -4.78
C ARG A 141 5.11 5.88 -5.09
N ILE A 142 3.80 6.07 -5.23
CA ILE A 142 2.89 5.06 -5.75
C ILE A 142 2.48 5.49 -7.16
N ILE A 143 2.77 4.66 -8.16
CA ILE A 143 2.37 4.87 -9.54
C ILE A 143 1.22 3.92 -9.86
N LEU A 144 0.15 4.42 -10.44
CA LEU A 144 -1.04 3.66 -10.78
C LEU A 144 -0.99 3.20 -12.24
N ASN A 145 -1.34 1.94 -12.49
CA ASN A 145 -1.51 1.28 -13.79
C ASN A 145 -0.31 1.29 -14.76
N ASN A 146 0.21 2.44 -15.16
CA ASN A 146 1.30 2.54 -16.14
C ASN A 146 2.50 3.22 -15.48
N TYR A 147 3.65 2.55 -15.39
CA TYR A 147 4.86 3.17 -14.82
C TYR A 147 5.79 3.77 -15.90
N GLU A 148 5.54 3.48 -17.18
CA GLU A 148 6.41 3.86 -18.28
C GLU A 148 6.08 5.22 -18.89
N ASP A 149 4.85 5.69 -18.73
CA ASP A 149 4.50 7.02 -19.20
C ASP A 149 5.03 8.10 -18.24
N SER A 150 5.40 9.25 -18.81
CA SER A 150 6.04 10.34 -18.07
C SER A 150 5.10 11.53 -17.81
N PHE A 151 3.83 11.39 -18.18
CA PHE A 151 2.84 12.47 -18.25
C PHE A 151 1.57 12.18 -17.43
N PHE A 152 1.73 11.65 -16.23
CA PHE A 152 0.58 11.39 -15.37
C PHE A 152 0.27 12.54 -14.42
N ASP A 153 -1.01 12.64 -14.06
CA ASP A 153 -1.43 13.51 -12.98
C ASP A 153 -0.69 13.13 -11.69
N LYS A 154 -0.15 14.14 -11.03
CA LYS A 154 0.66 13.95 -9.83
C LYS A 154 0.01 14.58 -8.63
N PHE A 155 -0.20 13.80 -7.59
CA PHE A 155 -0.61 14.26 -6.28
C PHE A 155 0.52 14.02 -5.28
N SER A 156 0.71 14.92 -4.32
CA SER A 156 1.67 14.73 -3.24
C SER A 156 1.04 15.00 -1.88
N ALA A 157 1.45 14.23 -0.88
CA ALA A 157 1.02 14.38 0.50
C ALA A 157 2.17 14.17 1.49
N THR A 158 2.32 15.09 2.45
CA THR A 158 3.14 14.87 3.65
C THR A 158 2.24 14.45 4.80
N ILE A 159 2.56 13.31 5.40
CA ILE A 159 1.72 12.64 6.39
C ILE A 159 2.54 12.35 7.66
N PRO A 160 2.17 12.90 8.82
CA PRO A 160 2.74 12.46 10.08
C PRO A 160 2.42 10.99 10.35
N VAL A 161 3.40 10.17 10.71
CA VAL A 161 3.21 8.73 10.97
C VAL A 161 2.19 8.50 12.09
N ALA A 162 2.22 9.35 13.14
CA ALA A 162 1.23 9.30 14.22
C ALA A 162 -0.23 9.37 13.71
N LEU A 163 -0.48 10.16 12.66
CA LEU A 163 -1.81 10.29 12.06
C LEU A 163 -2.27 8.97 11.42
N LEU A 164 -1.36 8.23 10.78
CA LEU A 164 -1.69 6.92 10.21
C LEU A 164 -2.16 5.95 11.28
N PHE A 165 -1.48 5.95 12.42
CA PHE A 165 -1.85 5.09 13.55
C PHE A 165 -3.18 5.52 14.18
N ASP A 166 -3.42 6.81 14.36
CA ASP A 166 -4.69 7.32 14.89
C ASP A 166 -5.87 6.95 13.99
N VAL A 167 -5.67 7.03 12.67
CA VAL A 167 -6.66 6.59 11.66
C VAL A 167 -6.86 5.08 11.74
N ALA A 168 -5.79 4.28 11.79
CA ALA A 168 -5.88 2.81 11.89
C ALA A 168 -6.57 2.34 13.19
N ARG A 169 -6.42 3.10 14.28
CA ARG A 169 -7.12 2.86 15.56
C ARG A 169 -8.58 3.36 15.55
N GLY A 170 -8.98 4.15 14.55
CA GLY A 170 -10.28 4.81 14.50
C GLY A 170 -10.45 5.92 15.55
N GLN A 171 -9.35 6.50 16.04
CA GLN A 171 -9.34 7.57 17.05
C GLN A 171 -9.61 8.94 16.44
N VAL A 172 -9.38 9.09 15.14
CA VAL A 172 -9.58 10.34 14.41
C VAL A 172 -10.42 10.04 13.17
N SER A 173 -11.39 10.92 12.88
CA SER A 173 -12.10 10.85 11.61
C SER A 173 -11.18 11.32 10.47
N PRO A 174 -11.17 10.66 9.29
CA PRO A 174 -10.37 11.10 8.15
C PRO A 174 -10.61 12.58 7.77
N ARG A 175 -11.84 13.08 7.97
CA ARG A 175 -12.22 14.48 7.72
C ARG A 175 -11.53 15.46 8.65
N SER A 176 -11.40 15.13 9.94
CA SER A 176 -10.65 15.95 10.90
C SER A 176 -9.13 15.85 10.67
N ALA A 177 -8.64 14.67 10.26
CA ALA A 177 -7.24 14.42 9.94
C ALA A 177 -6.76 15.23 8.72
N ALA A 178 -7.63 15.49 7.74
CA ALA A 178 -7.26 16.24 6.53
C ALA A 178 -6.64 17.63 6.79
N LYS A 179 -6.93 18.25 7.94
CA LYS A 179 -6.38 19.57 8.33
C LYS A 179 -4.89 19.55 8.65
N THR A 180 -4.31 18.39 8.95
CA THR A 180 -2.89 18.25 9.28
C THR A 180 -2.06 17.80 8.08
N LEU A 181 -2.71 17.48 6.96
CA LEU A 181 -2.06 17.06 5.72
C LEU A 181 -1.60 18.28 4.92
N LYS A 182 -0.37 18.20 4.39
CA LYS A 182 0.09 19.12 3.36
C LYS A 182 -0.06 18.42 2.02
N ILE A 183 -0.93 18.97 1.17
CA ILE A 183 -1.25 18.42 -0.15
C ILE A 183 -0.69 19.33 -1.24
N GLY A 184 -0.15 18.74 -2.31
CA GLY A 184 0.27 19.44 -3.52
C GLY A 184 -0.08 18.66 -4.80
N GLY A 185 0.07 19.32 -5.95
CA GLY A 185 -0.13 18.71 -7.26
C GLY A 185 -1.54 18.86 -7.85
N SER A 186 -1.94 17.91 -8.70
CA SER A 186 -3.22 17.86 -9.40
C SER A 186 -4.38 17.60 -8.44
N LEU A 187 -5.13 18.65 -8.13
CA LEU A 187 -6.29 18.57 -7.26
C LEU A 187 -7.43 17.73 -7.89
N GLY A 188 -7.54 17.75 -9.22
CA GLY A 188 -8.54 16.94 -9.95
C GLY A 188 -8.34 15.46 -9.65
N PHE A 189 -7.15 14.95 -9.92
CA PHE A 189 -6.78 13.56 -9.63
C PHE A 189 -6.94 13.19 -8.15
N ALA A 190 -6.56 14.08 -7.23
CA ALA A 190 -6.75 13.85 -5.80
C ALA A 190 -8.24 13.74 -5.40
N ILE A 191 -9.10 14.56 -5.99
CA ILE A 191 -10.55 14.52 -5.77
C ILE A 191 -11.15 13.24 -6.37
N GLU A 192 -10.72 12.82 -7.56
CA GLU A 192 -11.22 11.61 -8.20
C GLU A 192 -10.85 10.36 -7.39
N LEU A 193 -9.59 10.23 -6.97
CA LEU A 193 -9.15 9.15 -6.07
C LEU A 193 -9.89 9.19 -4.73
N GLY A 194 -10.01 10.37 -4.12
CA GLY A 194 -10.75 10.53 -2.86
C GLY A 194 -12.22 10.14 -3.00
N GLY A 195 -12.86 10.53 -4.10
CA GLY A 195 -14.25 10.20 -4.43
C GLY A 195 -14.44 8.71 -4.69
N PHE A 196 -13.48 8.05 -5.34
CA PHE A 196 -13.45 6.60 -5.48
C PHE A 196 -13.43 5.91 -4.11
N PHE A 197 -12.48 6.28 -3.24
CA PHE A 197 -12.40 5.67 -1.91
C PHE A 197 -13.65 5.97 -1.07
N ALA A 198 -14.19 7.18 -1.15
CA ALA A 198 -15.42 7.54 -0.44
C ALA A 198 -16.62 6.68 -0.90
N THR A 199 -16.80 6.54 -2.21
CA THR A 199 -17.93 5.81 -2.79
C THR A 199 -17.90 4.32 -2.45
N HIS A 200 -16.70 3.73 -2.41
CA HIS A 200 -16.54 2.29 -2.27
C HIS A 200 -16.21 1.83 -0.84
N PHE A 201 -15.74 2.73 0.03
CA PHE A 201 -15.29 2.38 1.38
C PHE A 201 -15.91 3.21 2.52
N GLU A 202 -16.59 4.34 2.25
CA GLU A 202 -17.19 5.22 3.28
C GLU A 202 -18.62 4.81 3.69
N LYS A 203 -19.20 3.72 3.15
CA LYS A 203 -20.48 3.20 3.69
C LYS A 203 -20.27 2.54 5.07
N THR A 204 -20.30 3.38 6.10
CA THR A 204 -20.76 3.17 7.49
C THR A 204 -20.93 4.51 8.15
#